data_AF-A0A936INK2-F1
#
_entry.id   AF-A0A936INK2-F1
#
_cell.length_a   1.000
_cell.length_b   1.000
_cell.length_c   1.000
_cell.angle_alpha   90.00
_cell.angle_beta   90.00
_cell.angle_gamma   90.00
#
_symmetry.space_group_name_H-M   'P 1'
#
loop_
_entity.id
_entity.type
_entity.pdbx_description
1 polymer ?
#
loop_
_entity_poly.entity_id
_entity_poly.type
_entity_poly.pdbx_seq_one_letter_code
_entity_poly.pdbx_strand_id
1 'polypeptide(L)'
;MSPQTVVICAGPALLEQPCTPALRQFVIHTNPASGTGSATFEFDWTAPENDVGPVDFFAAGNAANGNGSNTGDRIYSTTARLTPEAAGPRPTISQNGVVNGASFQPGLAPASWVTIVGTGLASSQELWDDAIIGGQLPESLGGVRVTVNGRPGFIRFLSPTQINFQSPSDVAVGPVTVQVTRDGVASEAVTANLASVQPAFFLWQSRYAVATDHPGGRFRAPAGIFPGITTLPVRPGDILILWATGLGTTDPPMPAGQVVPSDGTFRRVAGQVRVRIGGTEAAVISAVLSPTFVSLYQVAITVPETVSDGDQPVVVEVDGVSSPGEVFLFIQR
;
A
#
# COMPACT_ATOMS: atom_id res chain seq x y z
N MET A 1 -9.49 -1.63 37.98
CA MET A 1 -9.17 -2.92 38.64
C MET A 1 -7.67 -3.00 38.74
N SER A 2 -7.12 -3.22 39.93
CA SER A 2 -5.67 -3.39 40.12
C SER A 2 -5.17 -4.54 39.23
N PRO A 3 -3.98 -4.48 38.62
CA PRO A 3 -3.48 -5.61 37.83
C PRO A 3 -3.39 -6.84 38.73
N GLN A 4 -4.07 -7.93 38.35
CA GLN A 4 -4.08 -9.21 39.08
C GLN A 4 -2.80 -10.03 38.89
N THR A 5 -1.83 -9.46 38.17
CA THR A 5 -0.53 -10.04 37.83
C THR A 5 0.58 -9.02 38.03
N VAL A 6 1.75 -9.49 38.43
CA VAL A 6 2.99 -8.69 38.51
C VAL A 6 4.10 -9.44 37.79
N VAL A 7 4.90 -8.72 37.00
CA VAL A 7 6.11 -9.27 36.38
C VAL A 7 7.26 -9.13 37.37
N ILE A 8 7.90 -10.24 37.71
CA ILE A 8 9.08 -10.33 38.58
C ILE A 8 10.29 -10.82 37.79
N CYS A 9 11.49 -10.47 38.28
CA CYS A 9 12.74 -10.89 37.67
C CYS A 9 13.36 -12.05 38.44
N ALA A 10 14.04 -12.97 37.74
CA ALA A 10 14.87 -13.98 38.39
C ALA A 10 15.99 -13.32 39.23
N GLY A 11 16.00 -13.56 40.54
CA GLY A 11 17.02 -13.03 41.46
C GLY A 11 16.93 -13.65 42.85
N PRO A 12 17.96 -13.45 43.72
CA PRO A 12 17.98 -13.98 45.10
C PRO A 12 16.90 -13.37 46.01
N ALA A 13 16.29 -12.25 45.60
CA ALA A 13 15.07 -11.70 46.16
C ALA A 13 14.11 -11.38 45.00
N LEU A 14 12.80 -11.58 45.20
CA LEU A 14 11.78 -11.16 44.24
C LEU A 14 11.81 -9.63 44.14
N LEU A 15 12.42 -9.10 43.08
CA LEU A 15 12.48 -7.67 42.80
C LEU A 15 11.35 -7.31 41.82
N GLU A 16 10.54 -6.31 42.17
CA GLU A 16 9.62 -5.67 41.23
C GLU A 16 10.43 -4.91 40.15
N GLN A 17 9.84 -4.79 38.95
CA GLN A 17 10.46 -4.24 37.74
C GLN A 17 11.14 -2.87 37.90
N PRO A 18 12.13 -2.53 37.02
CA PRO A 18 12.47 -3.19 35.75
C PRO A 18 13.59 -4.24 35.82
N CYS A 19 13.46 -5.31 35.03
CA CYS A 19 14.47 -6.38 34.90
C CYS A 19 15.58 -6.00 33.92
N THR A 20 16.83 -6.40 34.20
CA THR A 20 17.91 -6.33 33.19
C THR A 20 17.69 -7.39 32.09
N PRO A 21 18.07 -7.13 30.82
CA PRO A 21 17.80 -8.02 29.67
C PRO A 21 18.32 -9.46 29.79
N ALA A 22 19.27 -9.73 30.68
CA ALA A 22 19.86 -11.06 30.88
C ALA A 22 19.09 -11.98 31.85
N LEU A 23 18.03 -11.47 32.52
CA LEU A 23 17.29 -12.23 33.52
C LEU A 23 16.00 -12.80 32.96
N ARG A 24 15.68 -14.04 33.32
CA ARG A 24 14.35 -14.62 33.07
C ARG A 24 13.30 -13.80 33.81
N GLN A 25 12.21 -13.48 33.13
CA GLN A 25 11.05 -12.81 33.70
C GLN A 25 9.99 -13.86 34.04
N PHE A 26 9.29 -13.67 35.16
CA PHE A 26 8.12 -14.47 35.52
C PHE A 26 6.92 -13.57 35.71
N VAL A 27 5.74 -14.09 35.42
CA VAL A 27 4.47 -13.47 35.79
C VAL A 27 3.94 -14.22 37.00
N ILE A 28 3.60 -13.48 38.06
CA ILE A 28 2.96 -14.03 39.26
C ILE A 28 1.61 -13.39 39.47
N HIS A 29 0.69 -14.14 40.08
CA HIS A 29 -0.58 -13.58 40.58
C HIS A 29 -0.40 -13.05 42.00
N THR A 30 -0.93 -11.86 42.25
CA THR A 30 -0.90 -11.23 43.58
C THR A 30 -2.13 -11.57 44.42
N ASN A 31 -3.13 -12.22 43.82
CA ASN A 31 -4.35 -12.66 44.49
C ASN A 31 -4.57 -14.16 44.26
N PRO A 32 -4.33 -15.02 45.27
CA PRO A 32 -4.59 -16.45 45.14
C PRO A 32 -6.09 -16.72 45.04
N ALA A 33 -6.48 -17.69 44.22
CA ALA A 33 -7.87 -18.15 44.17
C ALA A 33 -8.20 -18.97 45.42
N SER A 34 -9.37 -18.75 46.01
CA SER A 34 -9.88 -19.49 47.18
C SER A 34 -11.05 -20.38 46.78
N GLY A 35 -11.06 -21.64 47.21
CA GLY A 35 -12.17 -22.58 46.96
C GLY A 35 -11.68 -24.00 46.66
N THR A 36 -12.61 -24.88 46.31
CA THR A 36 -12.32 -26.23 45.82
C THR A 36 -12.53 -26.30 44.31
N GLY A 37 -11.75 -27.12 43.60
CA GLY A 37 -11.84 -27.27 42.15
C GLY A 37 -10.74 -26.52 41.39
N SER A 38 -11.08 -25.93 40.25
CA SER A 38 -10.14 -25.24 39.35
C SER A 38 -10.26 -23.71 39.46
N ALA A 39 -9.15 -23.02 39.27
CA ALA A 39 -9.10 -21.58 39.08
C ALA A 39 -8.46 -21.24 37.73
N THR A 40 -8.95 -20.20 37.07
CA THR A 40 -8.41 -19.70 35.81
C THR A 40 -7.68 -18.39 36.06
N PHE A 41 -6.53 -18.26 35.42
CA PHE A 41 -5.67 -17.09 35.49
C PHE A 41 -5.31 -16.69 34.06
N GLU A 42 -5.52 -15.41 33.74
CA GLU A 42 -5.24 -14.86 32.42
C GLU A 42 -4.15 -13.80 32.51
N PHE A 43 -3.31 -13.72 31.48
CA PHE A 43 -2.32 -12.67 31.32
C PHE A 43 -2.18 -12.33 29.84
N ASP A 44 -1.94 -11.06 29.55
CA ASP A 44 -1.60 -10.60 28.22
C ASP A 44 -0.10 -10.79 27.97
N TRP A 45 0.24 -11.23 26.75
CA TRP A 45 1.61 -11.35 26.30
C TRP A 45 1.74 -10.86 24.87
N THR A 46 2.84 -10.18 24.58
CA THR A 46 3.20 -9.75 23.22
C THR A 46 4.27 -10.69 22.69
N ALA A 47 3.99 -11.35 21.58
CA ALA A 47 4.95 -12.20 20.89
C ALA A 47 6.15 -11.37 20.39
N PRO A 48 7.34 -11.98 20.24
CA PRO A 48 8.47 -11.33 19.59
C PRO A 48 8.12 -10.87 18.18
N GLU A 49 8.64 -9.71 17.78
CA GLU A 49 8.42 -9.13 16.44
C GLU A 49 9.05 -9.98 15.32
N ASN A 50 10.06 -10.78 15.64
CA ASN A 50 10.76 -11.68 14.72
C ASN A 50 10.60 -13.13 15.17
N ASP A 51 10.68 -14.05 14.22
CA ASP A 51 10.75 -15.48 14.54
C ASP A 51 12.00 -15.79 15.39
N VAL A 52 11.78 -16.24 16.62
CA VAL A 52 12.83 -16.65 17.57
C VAL A 52 12.84 -18.18 17.79
N GLY A 53 12.12 -18.92 16.97
CA GLY A 53 11.81 -20.33 17.18
C GLY A 53 10.70 -20.55 18.21
N PRO A 54 10.48 -21.82 18.63
CA PRO A 54 9.46 -22.16 19.60
C PRO A 54 9.63 -21.42 20.93
N VAL A 55 8.52 -20.88 21.46
CA VAL A 55 8.44 -20.25 22.78
C VAL A 55 7.78 -21.22 23.74
N ASP A 56 8.50 -21.62 24.79
CA ASP A 56 7.98 -22.49 25.85
C ASP A 56 7.53 -21.65 27.06
N PHE A 57 6.25 -21.75 27.39
CA PHE A 57 5.67 -21.23 28.63
C PHE A 57 5.69 -22.32 29.69
N PHE A 58 6.32 -22.02 30.83
CA PHE A 58 6.31 -22.89 32.01
C PHE A 58 5.40 -22.27 33.06
N ALA A 59 4.44 -23.05 33.58
CA ALA A 59 3.56 -22.61 34.65
C ALA A 59 3.62 -23.60 35.82
N ALA A 60 3.61 -23.07 37.04
CA ALA A 60 3.49 -23.83 38.27
C ALA A 60 2.48 -23.17 39.21
N GLY A 61 1.62 -23.95 39.84
CA GLY A 61 0.63 -23.49 40.82
C GLY A 61 0.66 -24.35 42.07
N ASN A 62 0.54 -23.70 43.23
CA ASN A 62 0.39 -24.40 44.52
C ASN A 62 -1.09 -24.46 44.93
N ALA A 63 -1.65 -25.65 45.00
CA ALA A 63 -2.93 -25.89 45.66
C ALA A 63 -2.67 -26.07 47.16
N ALA A 64 -2.75 -24.96 47.90
CA ALA A 64 -2.52 -24.94 49.33
C ALA A 64 -3.75 -25.41 50.12
N ASN A 65 -3.53 -26.10 51.24
CA ASN A 65 -4.62 -26.49 52.16
C ASN A 65 -4.85 -25.48 53.30
N GLY A 66 -4.09 -24.38 53.33
CA GLY A 66 -4.27 -23.27 54.26
C GLY A 66 -3.74 -23.52 55.68
N ASN A 67 -2.98 -24.58 55.93
CA ASN A 67 -2.46 -24.91 57.27
C ASN A 67 -1.18 -24.13 57.67
N GLY A 68 -0.70 -23.22 56.82
CA GLY A 68 0.52 -22.43 57.07
C GLY A 68 1.83 -23.23 56.95
N SER A 69 1.78 -24.44 56.38
CA SER A 69 2.91 -25.34 56.16
C SER A 69 2.87 -25.90 54.73
N ASN A 70 4.00 -26.42 54.25
CA ASN A 70 4.06 -27.11 52.96
C ASN A 70 3.44 -28.52 53.01
N THR A 71 3.08 -29.01 54.20
CA THR A 71 2.53 -30.35 54.37
C THR A 71 1.10 -30.44 53.85
N GLY A 72 0.87 -31.33 52.89
CA GLY A 72 -0.46 -31.57 52.30
C GLY A 72 -0.84 -30.59 51.19
N ASP A 73 0.07 -29.70 50.82
CA ASP A 73 -0.02 -28.86 49.63
C ASP A 73 0.34 -29.67 48.37
N ARG A 74 -0.21 -29.28 47.21
CA ARG A 74 0.05 -29.95 45.93
C ARG A 74 0.48 -28.98 44.86
N ILE A 75 1.69 -29.20 44.33
CA ILE A 75 2.20 -28.45 43.18
C ILE A 75 1.71 -29.08 41.89
N TYR A 76 1.16 -28.24 41.02
CA TYR A 76 0.86 -28.56 39.64
C TYR A 76 1.82 -27.81 38.74
N SER A 77 2.35 -28.48 37.74
CA SER A 77 3.18 -27.86 36.70
C SER A 77 2.65 -28.22 35.33
N THR A 78 2.69 -27.27 34.40
CA THR A 78 2.38 -27.51 33.00
C THR A 78 3.35 -26.74 32.11
N THR A 79 3.43 -27.16 30.85
CA THR A 79 4.20 -26.48 29.82
C THR A 79 3.35 -26.35 28.58
N ALA A 80 3.36 -25.16 27.97
CA ALA A 80 2.75 -24.90 26.68
C ALA A 80 3.84 -24.44 25.72
N ARG A 81 3.92 -25.06 24.55
CA ARG A 81 4.83 -24.64 23.48
C ARG A 81 4.03 -23.91 22.42
N LEU A 82 4.41 -22.68 22.13
CA LEU A 82 3.98 -21.98 20.94
C LEU A 82 5.07 -22.15 19.88
N THR A 83 4.69 -22.68 18.72
CA THR A 83 5.57 -22.68 17.55
C THR A 83 5.27 -21.42 16.72
N PRO A 84 6.30 -20.78 16.14
CA PRO A 84 6.08 -19.78 15.11
C PRO A 84 5.13 -20.32 14.05
N GLU A 85 4.22 -19.47 13.56
CA GLU A 85 3.40 -19.84 12.43
C GLU A 85 4.33 -20.20 11.27
N ALA A 86 4.04 -21.32 10.58
CA ALA A 86 4.86 -21.71 9.44
C ALA A 86 4.86 -20.56 8.45
N ALA A 87 6.06 -20.10 8.05
CA ALA A 87 6.24 -19.11 7.01
C ALA A 87 5.32 -19.47 5.84
N GLY A 88 4.36 -18.58 5.55
CA GLY A 88 3.48 -18.76 4.39
C GLY A 88 4.32 -18.96 3.13
N PRO A 89 3.75 -19.54 2.05
CA PRO A 89 4.49 -19.71 0.81
C PRO A 89 5.11 -18.37 0.41
N ARG A 90 6.42 -18.39 0.13
CA ARG A 90 7.21 -17.20 -0.18
C ARG A 90 6.49 -16.39 -1.27
N PRO A 91 6.24 -15.09 -1.07
CA PRO A 91 5.65 -14.27 -2.11
C PRO A 91 6.56 -14.29 -3.34
N THR A 92 5.97 -14.41 -4.53
CA THR A 92 6.71 -14.44 -5.79
C THR A 92 6.20 -13.32 -6.68
N ILE A 93 7.12 -12.48 -7.16
CA ILE A 93 6.83 -11.46 -8.17
C ILE A 93 6.99 -12.12 -9.54
N SER A 94 5.99 -12.02 -10.40
CA SER A 94 6.04 -12.56 -11.76
C SER A 94 7.14 -11.89 -12.59
N GLN A 95 7.63 -12.58 -13.62
CA GLN A 95 8.55 -11.97 -14.59
C GLN A 95 7.88 -10.76 -15.25
N ASN A 96 8.58 -9.62 -15.28
CA ASN A 96 8.02 -8.32 -15.71
C ASN A 96 6.76 -7.89 -14.93
N GLY A 97 6.55 -8.45 -13.73
CA GLY A 97 5.36 -8.21 -12.91
C GLY A 97 5.36 -6.86 -12.20
N VAL A 98 6.43 -6.06 -12.31
CA VAL A 98 6.48 -4.67 -11.82
C VAL A 98 6.16 -3.75 -12.99
N VAL A 99 4.97 -3.17 -12.96
CA VAL A 99 4.41 -2.42 -14.07
C VAL A 99 3.81 -1.10 -13.63
N ASN A 100 3.70 -0.16 -14.57
CA ASN A 100 2.97 1.07 -14.39
C ASN A 100 1.52 0.80 -13.95
N GLY A 101 1.05 1.47 -12.90
CA GLY A 101 -0.26 1.22 -12.31
C GLY A 101 -1.46 1.65 -13.17
N ALA A 102 -1.22 2.36 -14.29
CA ALA A 102 -2.27 2.74 -15.23
C ALA A 102 -2.19 1.93 -16.54
N SER A 103 -1.00 1.84 -17.15
CA SER A 103 -0.85 1.17 -18.46
C SER A 103 -0.48 -0.31 -18.40
N PHE A 104 -0.08 -0.82 -17.23
CA PHE A 104 0.48 -2.16 -17.06
C PHE A 104 1.72 -2.44 -17.93
N GLN A 105 2.39 -1.39 -18.43
CA GLN A 105 3.68 -1.53 -19.12
C GLN A 105 4.82 -1.71 -18.11
N PRO A 106 5.83 -2.55 -18.40
CA PRO A 106 6.95 -2.79 -17.48
C PRO A 106 7.70 -1.52 -17.06
N GLY A 107 8.11 -1.48 -15.79
CA GLY A 107 8.86 -0.37 -15.20
C GLY A 107 8.01 0.52 -14.29
N LEU A 108 8.64 1.57 -13.79
CA LEU A 108 8.05 2.52 -12.84
C LEU A 108 8.70 3.90 -12.96
N ALA A 109 8.09 4.90 -12.31
CA ALA A 109 8.65 6.23 -12.10
C ALA A 109 8.61 6.59 -10.60
N PRO A 110 9.30 7.65 -10.13
CA PRO A 110 9.17 8.13 -8.76
C PRO A 110 7.76 8.63 -8.45
N ALA A 111 7.29 8.42 -7.21
CA ALA A 111 5.99 8.91 -6.73
C ALA A 111 4.81 8.65 -7.69
N SER A 112 4.83 7.49 -8.37
CA SER A 112 3.80 7.09 -9.34
C SER A 112 3.04 5.87 -8.85
N TRP A 113 1.87 5.62 -9.41
CA TRP A 113 1.19 4.35 -9.21
C TRP A 113 1.93 3.22 -9.92
N VAL A 114 2.17 2.14 -9.19
CA VAL A 114 2.83 0.91 -9.67
C VAL A 114 1.97 -0.27 -9.24
N THR A 115 1.88 -1.27 -10.12
CA THR A 115 1.28 -2.56 -9.83
C THR A 115 2.36 -3.64 -9.81
N ILE A 116 2.31 -4.50 -8.79
CA ILE A 116 3.05 -5.76 -8.74
C ILE A 116 2.07 -6.89 -8.98
N VAL A 117 2.35 -7.74 -9.96
CA VAL A 117 1.63 -9.00 -10.22
C VAL A 117 2.48 -10.18 -9.77
N GLY A 118 1.86 -11.16 -9.13
CA GLY A 118 2.57 -12.28 -8.54
C GLY A 118 1.66 -13.34 -7.94
N THR A 119 2.23 -14.14 -7.03
CA THR A 119 1.52 -15.17 -6.28
C THR A 119 1.92 -15.15 -4.82
N GLY A 120 0.95 -15.36 -3.92
CA GLY A 120 1.19 -15.37 -2.48
C GLY A 120 1.57 -14.00 -1.92
N LEU A 121 1.19 -12.91 -2.61
CA LEU A 121 1.58 -11.54 -2.25
C LEU A 121 0.94 -11.05 -0.95
N ALA A 122 -0.25 -11.56 -0.62
CA ALA A 122 -0.96 -11.29 0.63
C ALA A 122 -1.87 -12.47 1.02
N SER A 123 -2.38 -12.47 2.25
CA SER A 123 -3.32 -13.47 2.77
C SER A 123 -4.77 -13.20 2.37
N SER A 124 -5.14 -11.93 2.24
CA SER A 124 -6.48 -11.45 1.91
C SER A 124 -6.41 -10.23 0.99
N GLN A 125 -7.57 -9.75 0.59
CA GLN A 125 -7.68 -8.46 -0.08
C GLN A 125 -7.91 -7.36 0.94
N GLU A 126 -7.19 -6.24 0.81
CA GLU A 126 -7.27 -5.10 1.70
C GLU A 126 -7.03 -3.79 0.93
N LEU A 127 -7.65 -2.71 1.41
CA LEU A 127 -7.44 -1.34 0.96
C LEU A 127 -6.96 -0.49 2.14
N TRP A 128 -6.18 0.54 1.85
CA TRP A 128 -5.57 1.39 2.86
C TRP A 128 -6.50 2.39 3.57
N ASP A 129 -7.81 2.37 3.31
CA ASP A 129 -8.72 3.46 3.69
C ASP A 129 -8.74 3.69 5.21
N ASP A 130 -8.62 2.62 6.01
CA ASP A 130 -8.53 2.70 7.49
C ASP A 130 -7.09 2.89 8.01
N ALA A 131 -6.09 2.84 7.13
CA ALA A 131 -4.66 2.90 7.47
C ALA A 131 -4.02 4.28 7.24
N ILE A 132 -4.75 5.23 6.63
CA ILE A 132 -4.27 6.61 6.43
C ILE A 132 -4.47 7.41 7.72
N ILE A 133 -3.37 7.89 8.32
CA ILE A 133 -3.40 8.67 9.56
C ILE A 133 -2.86 10.08 9.27
N GLY A 134 -3.69 11.10 9.46
CA GLY A 134 -3.28 12.50 9.25
C GLY A 134 -2.80 12.83 7.83
N GLY A 135 -3.28 12.09 6.82
CA GLY A 135 -2.87 12.23 5.43
C GLY A 135 -1.56 11.54 5.06
N GLN A 136 -0.93 10.83 6.00
CA GLN A 136 0.23 9.98 5.76
C GLN A 136 -0.22 8.60 5.29
N LEU A 137 0.44 8.08 4.26
CA LEU A 137 0.12 6.79 3.65
C LEU A 137 0.86 5.66 4.37
N PRO A 138 0.29 4.45 4.45
CA PRO A 138 0.94 3.33 5.12
C PRO A 138 2.08 2.73 4.30
N GLU A 139 3.24 2.51 4.94
CA GLU A 139 4.36 1.73 4.38
C GLU A 139 4.11 0.20 4.46
N SER A 140 3.13 -0.21 5.27
CA SER A 140 2.70 -1.60 5.41
C SER A 140 1.19 -1.71 5.51
N LEU A 141 0.61 -2.72 4.87
CA LEU A 141 -0.83 -3.01 4.91
C LEU A 141 -0.99 -4.53 5.04
N GLY A 142 -1.86 -5.02 5.95
CA GLY A 142 -2.10 -6.46 6.12
C GLY A 142 -0.85 -7.34 6.28
N GLY A 143 0.20 -6.86 6.98
CA GLY A 143 1.47 -7.59 7.14
C GLY A 143 2.41 -7.56 5.91
N VAL A 144 2.00 -6.87 4.84
CA VAL A 144 2.77 -6.74 3.59
C VAL A 144 3.52 -5.41 3.53
N ARG A 145 4.76 -5.45 3.02
CA ARG A 145 5.60 -4.29 2.69
C ARG A 145 6.15 -4.44 1.27
N VAL A 146 6.33 -3.32 0.58
CA VAL A 146 7.03 -3.26 -0.71
C VAL A 146 8.22 -2.33 -0.59
N THR A 147 9.37 -2.75 -1.12
CA THR A 147 10.54 -1.86 -1.22
C THR A 147 11.04 -1.73 -2.66
N VAL A 148 11.58 -0.55 -2.98
CA VAL A 148 12.27 -0.24 -4.23
C VAL A 148 13.67 0.28 -3.87
N ASN A 149 14.73 -0.45 -4.22
CA ASN A 149 16.10 -0.23 -3.74
C ASN A 149 16.16 -0.08 -2.21
N GLY A 150 15.41 -0.90 -1.48
CA GLY A 150 15.34 -0.88 -0.01
C GLY A 150 14.52 0.29 0.57
N ARG A 151 14.00 1.20 -0.24
CA ARG A 151 13.12 2.29 0.21
C ARG A 151 11.65 1.86 0.21
N PRO A 152 10.86 2.22 1.23
CA PRO A 152 9.47 1.80 1.31
C PRO A 152 8.60 2.40 0.21
N GLY A 153 7.68 1.60 -0.32
CA GLY A 153 6.54 2.06 -1.11
C GLY A 153 5.26 2.09 -0.27
N PHE A 154 4.26 2.83 -0.72
CA PHE A 154 3.02 3.05 0.06
C PHE A 154 1.86 2.27 -0.55
N ILE A 155 1.41 1.22 0.14
CA ILE A 155 0.46 0.24 -0.41
C ILE A 155 -0.95 0.78 -0.34
N ARG A 156 -1.61 0.90 -1.50
CA ARG A 156 -3.03 1.28 -1.59
C ARG A 156 -3.97 0.09 -1.56
N PHE A 157 -3.59 -0.97 -2.26
CA PHE A 157 -4.39 -2.16 -2.45
C PHE A 157 -3.47 -3.37 -2.46
N LEU A 158 -3.92 -4.44 -1.83
CA LEU A 158 -3.27 -5.75 -1.91
C LEU A 158 -4.29 -6.86 -2.08
N SER A 159 -3.85 -7.95 -2.68
CA SER A 159 -4.53 -9.23 -2.80
C SER A 159 -3.47 -10.34 -2.92
N PRO A 160 -3.86 -11.63 -2.86
CA PRO A 160 -2.91 -12.73 -3.06
C PRO A 160 -2.13 -12.69 -4.38
N THR A 161 -2.61 -11.96 -5.40
CA THR A 161 -2.00 -11.93 -6.74
C THR A 161 -1.63 -10.53 -7.24
N GLN A 162 -1.99 -9.47 -6.53
CA GLN A 162 -1.73 -8.10 -6.97
C GLN A 162 -1.48 -7.14 -5.80
N ILE A 163 -0.51 -6.25 -5.95
CA ILE A 163 -0.31 -5.10 -5.05
C ILE A 163 -0.30 -3.83 -5.91
N ASN A 164 -1.08 -2.81 -5.52
CA ASN A 164 -0.95 -1.46 -6.07
C ASN A 164 -0.36 -0.54 -5.00
N PHE A 165 0.71 0.16 -5.33
CA PHE A 165 1.42 1.02 -4.39
C PHE A 165 1.93 2.30 -5.07
N GLN A 166 2.16 3.34 -4.29
CA GLN A 166 2.93 4.50 -4.71
C GLN A 166 4.42 4.21 -4.51
N SER A 167 5.20 4.30 -5.58
CA SER A 167 6.66 4.18 -5.51
C SER A 167 7.30 5.31 -4.70
N PRO A 168 8.44 5.06 -4.02
CA PRO A 168 9.18 6.12 -3.35
C PRO A 168 9.66 7.21 -4.32
N SER A 169 9.80 8.43 -3.82
CA SER A 169 10.23 9.60 -4.61
C SER A 169 11.76 9.74 -4.75
N ASP A 170 12.53 9.09 -3.89
CA ASP A 170 13.97 9.32 -3.68
C ASP A 170 14.85 8.15 -4.17
N VAL A 171 14.47 7.52 -5.27
CA VAL A 171 15.23 6.45 -5.92
C VAL A 171 15.87 6.95 -7.21
N ALA A 172 17.15 6.63 -7.40
CA ALA A 172 17.88 6.98 -8.62
C ALA A 172 17.31 6.26 -9.85
N VAL A 173 17.33 6.96 -10.98
CA VAL A 173 16.92 6.46 -12.30
C VAL A 173 17.82 5.29 -12.73
N GLY A 174 17.24 4.30 -13.42
CA GLY A 174 17.95 3.10 -13.91
C GLY A 174 17.41 1.80 -13.32
N PRO A 175 18.20 0.71 -13.35
CA PRO A 175 17.78 -0.57 -12.78
C PRO A 175 17.66 -0.46 -11.25
N VAL A 176 16.51 -0.91 -10.74
CA VAL A 176 16.18 -0.92 -9.30
C VAL A 176 15.69 -2.30 -8.89
N THR A 177 15.99 -2.70 -7.65
CA THR A 177 15.49 -3.94 -7.05
C THR A 177 14.15 -3.70 -6.39
N VAL A 178 13.16 -4.54 -6.69
CA VAL A 178 11.84 -4.52 -6.07
C VAL A 178 11.63 -5.81 -5.29
N GLN A 179 11.16 -5.69 -4.05
CA GLN A 179 10.92 -6.82 -3.17
C GLN A 179 9.60 -6.65 -2.41
N VAL A 180 8.85 -7.75 -2.28
CA VAL A 180 7.66 -7.84 -1.44
C VAL A 180 8.01 -8.65 -0.21
N THR A 181 7.71 -8.13 0.97
CA THR A 181 7.81 -8.86 2.24
C THR A 181 6.42 -9.06 2.80
N ARG A 182 6.02 -10.30 3.04
CA ARG A 182 4.73 -10.66 3.62
C ARG A 182 4.99 -11.40 4.93
N ASP A 183 4.43 -10.90 6.03
CA ASP A 183 4.49 -11.55 7.35
C ASP A 183 5.94 -11.92 7.75
N GLY A 184 6.88 -11.02 7.46
CA GLY A 184 8.33 -11.21 7.69
C GLY A 184 9.07 -12.04 6.62
N VAL A 185 8.36 -12.67 5.68
CA VAL A 185 8.95 -13.49 4.61
C VAL A 185 9.13 -12.67 3.34
N ALA A 186 10.38 -12.45 2.93
CA ALA A 186 10.71 -11.70 1.72
C ALA A 186 10.65 -12.56 0.44
N SER A 187 10.16 -11.97 -0.65
CA SER A 187 10.28 -12.52 -2.01
C SER A 187 11.75 -12.51 -2.46
N GLU A 188 12.04 -13.23 -3.54
CA GLU A 188 13.24 -12.91 -4.31
C GLU A 188 13.15 -11.47 -4.83
N ALA A 189 14.28 -10.77 -4.86
CA ALA A 189 14.34 -9.42 -5.43
C ALA A 189 14.25 -9.51 -6.96
N VAL A 190 13.36 -8.73 -7.56
CA VAL A 190 13.22 -8.61 -9.02
C VAL A 190 13.80 -7.27 -9.48
N THR A 191 14.51 -7.27 -10.61
CA THR A 191 14.98 -6.02 -11.22
C THR A 191 13.87 -5.42 -12.07
N ALA A 192 13.58 -4.13 -11.86
CA ALA A 192 12.74 -3.29 -12.70
C ALA A 192 13.52 -2.06 -13.17
N ASN A 193 13.07 -1.39 -14.22
CA ASN A 193 13.68 -0.13 -14.65
C ASN A 193 12.86 1.06 -14.17
N LEU A 194 13.47 1.93 -13.37
CA LEU A 194 12.89 3.20 -12.96
C LEU A 194 13.29 4.28 -13.95
N ALA A 195 12.31 4.94 -14.57
CA ALA A 195 12.50 6.08 -15.45
C ALA A 195 12.18 7.40 -14.73
N SER A 196 12.71 8.54 -15.20
CA SER A 196 12.41 9.85 -14.61
C SER A 196 10.92 10.20 -14.71
N VAL A 197 10.29 9.78 -15.81
CA VAL A 197 8.85 9.82 -16.05
C VAL A 197 8.43 8.53 -16.75
N GLN A 198 7.19 8.10 -16.52
CA GLN A 198 6.57 6.98 -17.23
C GLN A 198 5.08 7.30 -17.39
N PRO A 199 4.75 8.28 -18.26
CA PRO A 199 3.40 8.82 -18.34
C PRO A 199 2.43 7.75 -18.86
N ALA A 200 1.27 7.66 -18.23
CA ALA A 200 0.22 6.73 -18.64
C ALA A 200 -1.16 7.25 -18.23
N PHE A 201 -2.14 7.11 -19.11
CA PHE A 201 -3.54 7.36 -18.80
C PHE A 201 -4.14 6.14 -18.08
N PHE A 202 -4.98 6.40 -17.08
CA PHE A 202 -5.89 5.38 -16.58
C PHE A 202 -6.90 5.03 -17.66
N LEU A 203 -7.31 3.75 -17.69
CA LEU A 203 -8.12 3.24 -18.78
C LEU A 203 -9.49 2.74 -18.31
N TRP A 204 -10.49 2.97 -19.15
CA TRP A 204 -11.79 2.34 -19.11
C TRP A 204 -11.85 1.22 -20.15
N GLN A 205 -12.36 0.05 -19.72
CA GLN A 205 -12.47 -1.15 -20.55
C GLN A 205 -11.16 -1.49 -21.28
N SER A 206 -10.02 -1.22 -20.64
CA SER A 206 -8.66 -1.42 -21.17
C SER A 206 -8.39 -0.76 -22.55
N ARG A 207 -9.16 0.28 -22.92
CA ARG A 207 -9.10 0.88 -24.26
C ARG A 207 -9.17 2.40 -24.26
N TYR A 208 -10.09 2.97 -23.49
CA TYR A 208 -10.34 4.41 -23.52
C TYR A 208 -9.62 5.11 -22.38
N ALA A 209 -8.96 6.24 -22.63
CA ALA A 209 -8.47 7.07 -21.54
C ALA A 209 -9.65 7.51 -20.66
N VAL A 210 -9.47 7.46 -19.34
CA VAL A 210 -10.42 8.05 -18.40
C VAL A 210 -10.44 9.56 -18.64
N ALA A 211 -11.60 10.06 -19.05
CA ALA A 211 -11.81 11.45 -19.43
C ALA A 211 -13.10 12.01 -18.82
N THR A 212 -13.05 13.23 -18.30
CA THR A 212 -14.22 13.97 -17.80
C THR A 212 -14.31 15.34 -18.45
N ASP A 213 -15.51 15.85 -18.68
CA ASP A 213 -15.66 17.24 -19.13
C ASP A 213 -15.37 18.26 -18.02
N HIS A 214 -15.04 19.48 -18.42
CA HIS A 214 -14.88 20.61 -17.53
C HIS A 214 -15.73 21.80 -18.02
N PRO A 215 -16.50 22.47 -17.13
CA PRO A 215 -16.59 22.29 -15.67
C PRO A 215 -17.63 21.24 -15.17
N GLY A 216 -17.99 20.22 -15.95
CA GLY A 216 -19.10 19.32 -15.60
C GLY A 216 -18.77 18.04 -14.83
N GLY A 217 -17.53 17.54 -14.92
CA GLY A 217 -17.13 16.26 -14.32
C GLY A 217 -17.82 15.02 -14.91
N ARG A 218 -18.55 15.15 -16.03
CA ARG A 218 -19.26 14.04 -16.68
C ARG A 218 -18.28 13.17 -17.44
N PHE A 219 -18.45 11.85 -17.34
CA PHE A 219 -17.62 10.90 -18.08
C PHE A 219 -17.76 11.06 -19.58
N ARG A 220 -16.61 11.13 -20.26
CA ARG A 220 -16.49 11.27 -21.71
C ARG A 220 -15.97 9.95 -22.31
N ALA A 221 -16.88 9.16 -22.85
CA ALA A 221 -16.65 7.83 -23.41
C ALA A 221 -17.82 7.44 -24.35
N PRO A 222 -17.70 6.39 -25.18
CA PRO A 222 -18.81 5.92 -26.01
C PRO A 222 -20.10 5.72 -25.20
N ALA A 223 -21.24 6.10 -25.77
CA ALA A 223 -22.54 5.88 -25.14
C ALA A 223 -22.80 4.38 -24.93
N GLY A 224 -23.31 4.02 -23.75
CA GLY A 224 -23.65 2.63 -23.43
C GLY A 224 -22.46 1.73 -23.08
N ILE A 225 -21.24 2.26 -22.98
CA ILE A 225 -20.04 1.49 -22.59
C ILE A 225 -20.12 0.91 -21.16
N PHE A 226 -20.91 1.55 -20.31
CA PHE A 226 -21.15 1.13 -18.93
C PHE A 226 -22.64 0.91 -18.70
N PRO A 227 -23.06 -0.27 -18.20
CA PRO A 227 -24.44 -0.50 -17.80
C PRO A 227 -24.89 0.50 -16.73
N GLY A 228 -25.98 1.22 -16.98
CA GLY A 228 -26.59 2.14 -16.02
C GLY A 228 -25.85 3.47 -15.78
N ILE A 229 -24.75 3.74 -16.49
CA ILE A 229 -24.00 5.00 -16.38
C ILE A 229 -24.06 5.74 -17.71
N THR A 230 -24.58 6.97 -17.69
CA THR A 230 -24.59 7.84 -18.86
C THR A 230 -23.20 8.40 -19.12
N THR A 231 -22.69 8.13 -20.32
CA THR A 231 -21.47 8.71 -20.88
C THR A 231 -21.83 9.56 -22.11
N LEU A 232 -21.01 10.57 -22.40
CA LEU A 232 -21.13 11.35 -23.62
C LEU A 232 -19.85 11.16 -24.45
N PRO A 233 -19.94 11.08 -25.79
CA PRO A 233 -18.75 11.12 -26.62
C PRO A 233 -18.00 12.44 -26.42
N VAL A 234 -16.70 12.43 -26.71
CA VAL A 234 -15.90 13.65 -26.77
C VAL A 234 -16.27 14.43 -28.04
N ARG A 235 -16.44 15.75 -27.92
CA ARG A 235 -16.65 16.63 -29.07
C ARG A 235 -15.39 17.44 -29.39
N PRO A 236 -15.11 17.76 -30.67
CA PRO A 236 -14.16 18.82 -31.00
C PRO A 236 -14.51 20.11 -30.22
N GLY A 237 -13.50 20.81 -29.70
CA GLY A 237 -13.67 21.99 -28.87
C GLY A 237 -14.01 21.74 -27.40
N ASP A 238 -14.30 20.50 -26.99
CA ASP A 238 -14.51 20.18 -25.56
C ASP A 238 -13.27 20.52 -24.73
N ILE A 239 -13.49 20.98 -23.49
CA ILE A 239 -12.45 20.97 -22.46
C ILE A 239 -12.57 19.66 -21.68
N LEU A 240 -11.51 18.86 -21.72
CA LEU A 240 -11.42 17.58 -21.01
C LEU A 240 -10.41 17.65 -19.88
N ILE A 241 -10.64 16.86 -18.84
CA ILE A 241 -9.63 16.42 -17.88
C ILE A 241 -9.34 14.96 -18.20
N LEU A 242 -8.09 14.67 -18.57
CA LEU A 242 -7.57 13.31 -18.74
C LEU A 242 -6.82 12.89 -17.47
N TRP A 243 -7.07 11.66 -17.01
CA TRP A 243 -6.56 11.17 -15.72
C TRP A 243 -5.35 10.26 -15.92
N ALA A 244 -4.22 10.60 -15.30
CA ALA A 244 -2.94 9.96 -15.57
C ALA A 244 -2.09 9.71 -14.31
N THR A 245 -1.02 8.92 -14.46
CA THR A 245 0.06 8.77 -13.47
C THR A 245 1.43 8.85 -14.14
N GLY A 246 2.50 8.97 -13.35
CA GLY A 246 3.88 8.92 -13.84
C GLY A 246 4.34 10.14 -14.64
N LEU A 247 3.72 11.31 -14.45
CA LEU A 247 4.07 12.54 -15.17
C LEU A 247 5.32 13.26 -14.61
N GLY A 248 6.00 12.72 -13.60
CA GLY A 248 7.23 13.28 -13.05
C GLY A 248 7.03 14.17 -11.82
N THR A 249 8.01 15.01 -11.53
CA THR A 249 7.99 15.92 -10.37
C THR A 249 7.04 17.09 -10.58
N THR A 250 6.60 17.69 -9.48
CA THR A 250 5.75 18.88 -9.48
C THR A 250 6.44 20.10 -8.87
N ASP A 251 5.89 21.28 -9.15
CA ASP A 251 6.23 22.55 -8.50
C ASP A 251 4.94 23.18 -7.89
N PRO A 252 4.86 23.35 -6.56
CA PRO A 252 5.85 22.93 -5.55
C PRO A 252 5.96 21.39 -5.46
N PRO A 253 7.11 20.85 -5.01
CA PRO A 253 7.35 19.42 -4.97
C PRO A 253 6.38 18.67 -4.06
N MET A 254 6.00 17.46 -4.48
CA MET A 254 5.16 16.53 -3.74
C MET A 254 5.89 15.19 -3.57
N PRO A 255 6.62 14.98 -2.46
CA PRO A 255 7.17 13.66 -2.13
C PRO A 255 6.10 12.58 -2.01
N ALA A 256 6.51 11.31 -2.19
CA ALA A 256 5.66 10.15 -1.94
C ALA A 256 5.27 10.04 -0.45
N GLY A 257 4.22 9.27 -0.15
CA GLY A 257 3.80 8.97 1.22
C GLY A 257 2.73 9.89 1.80
N GLN A 258 2.17 10.78 1.00
CA GLN A 258 1.18 11.76 1.45
C GLN A 258 0.08 11.99 0.43
N VAL A 259 -1.14 12.20 0.93
CA VAL A 259 -2.28 12.68 0.14
C VAL A 259 -2.03 14.12 -0.31
N VAL A 260 -2.34 14.46 -1.56
CA VAL A 260 -2.20 15.84 -2.06
C VAL A 260 -3.13 16.77 -1.28
N PRO A 261 -2.60 17.81 -0.60
CA PRO A 261 -3.42 18.74 0.16
C PRO A 261 -4.40 19.51 -0.73
N SER A 262 -5.59 19.81 -0.19
CA SER A 262 -6.55 20.75 -0.78
C SER A 262 -6.39 22.14 -0.16
N ASP A 263 -5.17 22.69 -0.22
CA ASP A 263 -4.76 23.95 0.40
C ASP A 263 -4.85 25.17 -0.54
N GLY A 264 -5.40 24.98 -1.76
CA GLY A 264 -5.48 26.00 -2.80
C GLY A 264 -4.22 26.14 -3.66
N THR A 265 -3.15 25.38 -3.36
CA THR A 265 -1.90 25.40 -4.14
C THR A 265 -1.87 24.26 -5.14
N PHE A 266 -1.91 24.60 -6.43
CA PHE A 266 -1.77 23.61 -7.51
C PHE A 266 -0.32 23.17 -7.68
N ARG A 267 -0.09 21.87 -7.58
CA ARG A 267 1.20 21.21 -7.80
C ARG A 267 1.31 20.83 -9.28
N ARG A 268 1.84 21.74 -10.08
CA ARG A 268 1.94 21.61 -11.55
C ARG A 268 3.07 20.68 -11.92
N VAL A 269 2.90 19.86 -12.97
CA VAL A 269 3.99 19.07 -13.55
C VAL A 269 5.12 20.02 -13.96
N ALA A 270 6.34 19.75 -13.50
CA ALA A 270 7.50 20.61 -13.76
C ALA A 270 8.06 20.42 -15.18
N GLY A 271 7.92 19.22 -15.74
CA GLY A 271 8.34 18.88 -17.10
C GLY A 271 7.40 19.45 -18.17
N GLN A 272 7.87 19.50 -19.42
CA GLN A 272 7.07 19.96 -20.54
C GLN A 272 6.03 18.90 -20.93
N VAL A 273 4.75 19.24 -20.81
CA VAL A 273 3.62 18.35 -21.16
C VAL A 273 3.08 18.70 -22.55
N ARG A 274 3.00 17.71 -23.44
CA ARG A 274 2.29 17.77 -24.73
C ARG A 274 1.22 16.70 -24.80
N VAL A 275 0.09 17.00 -25.42
CA VAL A 275 -0.97 16.01 -25.69
C VAL A 275 -1.29 16.01 -27.17
N ARG A 276 -1.43 14.81 -27.76
CA ARG A 276 -1.89 14.64 -29.14
C ARG A 276 -3.13 13.75 -29.18
N ILE A 277 -4.12 14.13 -29.98
CA ILE A 277 -5.34 13.35 -30.26
C ILE A 277 -5.43 13.14 -31.77
N GLY A 278 -5.47 11.88 -32.22
CA GLY A 278 -5.46 11.56 -33.65
C GLY A 278 -4.22 12.09 -34.36
N GLY A 279 -3.09 12.18 -33.65
CA GLY A 279 -1.85 12.79 -34.14
C GLY A 279 -1.85 14.33 -34.15
N THR A 280 -2.98 14.99 -33.89
CA THR A 280 -3.08 16.47 -33.82
C THR A 280 -2.76 16.96 -32.42
N GLU A 281 -1.96 18.01 -32.29
CA GLU A 281 -1.63 18.63 -30.99
C GLU A 281 -2.87 19.27 -30.36
N ALA A 282 -3.16 18.90 -29.11
CA ALA A 282 -4.21 19.47 -28.28
C ALA A 282 -3.62 20.58 -27.40
N ALA A 283 -4.36 21.67 -27.23
CA ALA A 283 -3.93 22.76 -26.36
C ALA A 283 -3.98 22.28 -24.90
N VAL A 284 -2.82 22.18 -24.25
CA VAL A 284 -2.72 21.82 -22.82
C VAL A 284 -2.98 23.08 -21.99
N ILE A 285 -4.07 23.06 -21.22
CA ILE A 285 -4.45 24.14 -20.31
C ILE A 285 -3.67 24.03 -19.00
N SER A 286 -3.59 22.82 -18.45
CA SER A 286 -2.80 22.53 -17.25
C SER A 286 -2.53 21.04 -17.08
N ALA A 287 -1.46 20.70 -16.38
CA ALA A 287 -1.19 19.37 -15.88
C ALA A 287 -0.80 19.47 -14.40
N VAL A 288 -1.64 18.95 -13.51
CA VAL A 288 -1.49 19.10 -12.04
C VAL A 288 -1.71 17.78 -11.33
N LEU A 289 -1.06 17.58 -10.18
CA LEU A 289 -1.52 16.57 -9.23
C LEU A 289 -2.88 16.97 -8.67
N SER A 290 -3.82 16.02 -8.68
CA SER A 290 -5.17 16.21 -8.20
C SER A 290 -5.19 16.37 -6.68
N PRO A 291 -5.74 17.46 -6.12
CA PRO A 291 -6.00 17.58 -4.69
C PRO A 291 -6.80 16.39 -4.18
N THR A 292 -6.56 15.98 -2.93
CA THR A 292 -7.18 14.84 -2.22
C THR A 292 -6.89 13.45 -2.79
N PHE A 293 -6.09 13.32 -3.85
CA PHE A 293 -5.66 12.03 -4.39
C PHE A 293 -4.15 11.84 -4.20
N VAL A 294 -3.70 10.62 -4.43
CA VAL A 294 -2.28 10.25 -4.44
C VAL A 294 -1.89 9.90 -5.87
N SER A 295 -0.76 10.43 -6.36
CA SER A 295 -0.16 10.14 -7.68
C SER A 295 -1.10 10.18 -8.89
N LEU A 296 -2.22 10.89 -8.77
CA LEU A 296 -3.23 11.04 -9.79
C LEU A 296 -3.12 12.45 -10.38
N TYR A 297 -2.84 12.52 -11.68
CA TYR A 297 -2.71 13.76 -12.41
C TYR A 297 -3.99 14.07 -13.17
N GLN A 298 -4.36 15.35 -13.18
CA GLN A 298 -5.35 15.94 -14.07
C GLN A 298 -4.61 16.65 -15.21
N VAL A 299 -4.83 16.20 -16.45
CA VAL A 299 -4.32 16.87 -17.65
C VAL A 299 -5.50 17.53 -18.36
N ALA A 300 -5.65 18.83 -18.15
CA ALA A 300 -6.71 19.62 -18.77
C ALA A 300 -6.29 20.04 -20.18
N ILE A 301 -7.13 19.75 -21.18
CA ILE A 301 -6.87 20.06 -22.59
C ILE A 301 -8.11 20.63 -23.28
N THR A 302 -7.89 21.36 -24.38
CA THR A 302 -8.93 21.60 -25.39
C THR A 302 -8.77 20.62 -26.54
N VAL A 303 -9.85 19.92 -26.90
CA VAL A 303 -9.87 18.97 -28.02
C VAL A 303 -9.76 19.73 -29.34
N PRO A 304 -8.82 19.36 -30.24
CA PRO A 304 -8.66 20.05 -31.53
C PRO A 304 -9.93 20.03 -32.39
N GLU A 305 -10.27 21.16 -33.01
CA GLU A 305 -11.42 21.27 -33.92
C GLU A 305 -11.30 20.35 -35.16
N THR A 306 -10.07 20.05 -35.56
CA THR A 306 -9.75 19.26 -36.76
C THR A 306 -9.76 17.75 -36.53
N VAL A 307 -9.98 17.29 -35.30
CA VAL A 307 -9.98 15.86 -35.01
C VAL A 307 -11.16 15.16 -35.70
N SER A 308 -10.89 13.99 -36.28
CA SER A 308 -11.92 13.20 -36.98
C SER A 308 -12.80 12.44 -35.99
N ASP A 309 -14.03 12.10 -36.40
CA ASP A 309 -14.93 11.27 -35.59
C ASP A 309 -14.38 9.83 -35.46
N GLY A 310 -14.89 9.09 -34.48
CA GLY A 310 -14.48 7.72 -34.16
C GLY A 310 -13.39 7.66 -33.10
N ASP A 311 -12.77 6.49 -32.96
CA ASP A 311 -11.69 6.29 -32.01
C ASP A 311 -10.41 6.97 -32.50
N GLN A 312 -9.96 7.93 -31.71
CA GLN A 312 -8.74 8.69 -31.98
C GLN A 312 -7.69 8.36 -30.93
N PRO A 313 -6.48 7.94 -31.32
CA PRO A 313 -5.42 7.67 -30.35
C PRO A 313 -5.09 8.95 -29.58
N VAL A 314 -4.94 8.82 -28.26
CA VAL A 314 -4.53 9.91 -27.37
C VAL A 314 -3.22 9.56 -26.70
N VAL A 315 -2.26 10.49 -26.76
CA VAL A 315 -0.94 10.33 -26.17
C VAL A 315 -0.60 11.57 -25.38
N VAL A 316 -0.11 11.39 -24.16
CA VAL A 316 0.57 12.45 -23.40
C VAL A 316 2.08 12.21 -23.46
N GLU A 317 2.84 13.26 -23.66
CA GLU A 317 4.30 13.25 -23.68
C GLU A 317 4.80 14.20 -22.61
N VAL A 318 5.75 13.73 -21.79
CA VAL A 318 6.43 14.55 -20.77
C VAL A 318 7.93 14.46 -21.01
N ASP A 319 8.59 15.60 -21.18
CA ASP A 319 10.04 15.70 -21.41
C ASP A 319 10.54 14.76 -22.52
N GLY A 320 9.74 14.58 -23.58
CA GLY A 320 10.05 13.73 -24.72
C GLY A 320 9.69 12.24 -24.56
N VAL A 321 9.20 11.81 -23.40
CA VAL A 321 8.73 10.44 -23.16
C VAL A 321 7.23 10.36 -23.37
N SER A 322 6.78 9.51 -24.30
CA SER A 322 5.35 9.32 -24.60
C SER A 322 4.70 8.24 -23.73
N SER A 323 3.42 8.43 -23.43
CA SER A 323 2.55 7.35 -22.96
C SER A 323 2.30 6.30 -24.04
N PRO A 324 1.78 5.11 -23.69
CA PRO A 324 1.38 4.11 -24.68
C PRO A 324 0.39 4.66 -25.72
N GLY A 325 0.56 4.27 -26.99
CA GLY A 325 -0.21 4.80 -28.13
C GLY A 325 -1.53 4.09 -28.44
N GLU A 326 -1.80 2.93 -27.84
CA GLU A 326 -3.02 2.13 -28.04
C GLU A 326 -4.15 2.54 -27.06
N VAL A 327 -4.21 3.83 -26.75
CA VAL A 327 -5.21 4.42 -25.85
C VAL A 327 -6.04 5.41 -26.65
N PHE A 328 -7.36 5.38 -26.50
CA PHE A 328 -8.27 6.12 -27.39
C PHE A 328 -9.18 7.09 -26.63
N LEU A 329 -9.60 8.15 -27.33
CA LEU A 329 -10.81 8.92 -27.04
C LEU A 329 -11.81 8.66 -28.16
N PHE A 330 -13.08 8.47 -27.82
CA PHE A 330 -14.14 8.35 -28.82
C PHE A 330 -14.71 9.72 -29.15
N ILE A 331 -14.44 10.19 -30.37
CA ILE A 331 -14.87 11.50 -30.88
C ILE A 331 -16.20 11.35 -31.64
N GLN A 332 -17.16 12.24 -31.37
CA GLN A 332 -18.39 12.37 -32.16
C GLN A 332 -18.91 13.81 -32.08
N ARG A 333 -19.13 14.45 -33.24
CA ARG A 333 -19.77 15.77 -33.36
C ARG A 333 -21.23 15.74 -32.89
#